data_AF-A0A450SPJ5-F1
#
_entry.id   AF-A0A450SPJ5-F1
#
_cell.length_a   1.000
_cell.length_b   1.000
_cell.length_c   1.000
_cell.angle_alpha   90.00
_cell.angle_beta   90.00
_cell.angle_gamma   90.00
#
_symmetry.space_group_name_H-M   'P 1'
#
loop_
_entity.id
_entity.type
_entity.pdbx_description
1 polymer ?
#
loop_
_entity_poly.entity_id
_entity_poly.type
_entity_poly.pdbx_seq_one_letter_code
_entity_poly.pdbx_strand_id
1 'polypeptide(L)'
;MPPRKVLLDECMPREFARYITGHEVRTVQAVGWKSIKNGDLLRLAQTDFDVFITADRKLIYHQDPGKFDIAIIVLRERSLMQKSDRAP
;
A
#
# COMPACT_ATOMS: atom_id res chain seq x y z
N MET A 1 -19.28 -3.89 11.00
CA MET A 1 -18.75 -3.04 9.91
C MET A 1 -18.90 -3.80 8.61
N PRO A 2 -19.40 -3.19 7.52
CA PRO A 2 -19.42 -3.85 6.21
C PRO A 2 -17.98 -4.12 5.72
N PRO A 3 -17.78 -5.17 4.89
CA PRO A 3 -16.48 -5.44 4.29
C PRO A 3 -16.04 -4.25 3.43
N ARG A 4 -14.75 -3.90 3.53
CA ARG A 4 -14.14 -2.81 2.75
C ARG A 4 -13.34 -3.37 1.60
N LYS A 5 -13.20 -2.57 0.54
CA LYS A 5 -12.34 -2.88 -0.60
C LYS A 5 -10.95 -2.34 -0.33
N VAL A 6 -9.96 -3.23 -0.33
CA VAL A 6 -8.57 -2.93 0.01
C VAL A 6 -7.70 -3.18 -1.22
N LEU A 7 -6.94 -2.18 -1.63
CA LEU A 7 -5.94 -2.27 -2.67
C LEU A 7 -4.54 -2.38 -2.06
N LEU A 8 -3.82 -3.44 -2.41
CA LEU A 8 -2.43 -3.67 -2.04
C LEU A 8 -1.50 -3.25 -3.17
N ASP A 9 -0.53 -2.41 -2.83
CA ASP A 9 0.51 -1.95 -3.73
C ASP A 9 1.42 -3.10 -4.22
N GLU A 10 2.10 -2.89 -5.35
CA GLU A 10 3.01 -3.86 -5.94
C GLU A 10 4.28 -4.10 -5.13
N CYS A 11 4.65 -3.16 -4.27
CA CYS A 11 5.77 -3.30 -3.34
C CYS A 11 5.46 -4.25 -2.17
N MET A 12 4.20 -4.64 -1.98
CA MET A 12 3.78 -5.53 -0.91
C MET A 12 3.86 -7.00 -1.35
N PRO A 13 4.34 -7.92 -0.48
CA PRO A 13 4.26 -9.35 -0.75
C PRO A 13 2.82 -9.79 -1.01
N ARG A 14 2.58 -10.59 -2.06
CA ARG A 14 1.22 -11.05 -2.40
C ARG A 14 0.57 -11.85 -1.28
N GLU A 15 1.36 -12.57 -0.48
CA GLU A 15 0.88 -13.27 0.71
C GLU A 15 0.31 -12.34 1.78
N PHE A 16 0.67 -11.05 1.80
CA PHE A 16 0.13 -10.07 2.74
C PHE A 16 -1.39 -9.98 2.64
N ALA A 17 -1.94 -10.14 1.43
CA ALA A 17 -3.39 -10.15 1.18
C ALA A 17 -4.12 -11.22 2.02
N ARG A 18 -3.47 -12.35 2.32
CA ARG A 18 -4.06 -13.46 3.08
C ARG A 18 -4.26 -13.13 4.56
N TYR A 19 -3.53 -12.14 5.07
CA TYR A 19 -3.64 -11.72 6.47
C TYR A 19 -4.74 -10.69 6.70
N ILE A 20 -5.28 -10.09 5.63
CA ILE A 20 -6.38 -9.13 5.71
C ILE A 20 -7.69 -9.90 5.51
N THR A 21 -8.30 -10.33 6.62
CA THR A 21 -9.54 -11.12 6.61
C THR A 21 -10.77 -10.23 6.79
N GLY A 22 -11.92 -10.69 6.27
CA GLY A 22 -13.20 -9.94 6.39
C GLY A 22 -13.33 -8.72 5.46
N HIS A 23 -12.40 -8.54 4.52
CA HIS A 23 -12.37 -7.46 3.54
C HIS A 23 -12.12 -8.02 2.13
N GLU A 24 -12.51 -7.28 1.09
CA GLU A 24 -12.22 -7.65 -0.29
C GLU A 24 -10.86 -7.07 -0.69
N VAL A 25 -9.87 -7.95 -0.83
CA VAL A 25 -8.49 -7.53 -1.10
C VAL A 25 -8.14 -7.80 -2.56
N ARG A 26 -7.58 -6.78 -3.22
CA ARG A 26 -6.99 -6.88 -4.55
C ARG A 26 -5.57 -6.32 -4.52
N THR A 27 -4.72 -6.82 -5.40
CA THR A 27 -3.39 -6.24 -5.62
C THR A 27 -3.41 -5.40 -6.89
N VAL A 28 -2.56 -4.36 -6.96
CA VAL A 28 -2.35 -3.55 -8.18
C VAL A 28 -2.08 -4.44 -9.40
N GLN A 29 -1.35 -5.54 -9.21
CA GLN A 29 -1.08 -6.53 -10.26
C GLN A 29 -2.34 -7.31 -10.68
N ALA A 30 -3.21 -7.69 -9.73
CA ALA A 30 -4.43 -8.45 -10.02
C ALA A 30 -5.48 -7.63 -10.78
N VAL A 31 -5.50 -6.30 -10.59
CA VAL A 31 -6.38 -5.38 -11.33
C VAL A 31 -5.75 -4.84 -12.62
N GLY A 32 -4.55 -5.30 -12.98
CA GLY A 32 -3.87 -4.91 -14.22
C GLY A 32 -3.27 -3.50 -14.20
N TRP A 33 -3.12 -2.87 -13.04
CA TRP A 33 -2.61 -1.51 -12.87
C TRP A 33 -1.09 -1.42 -12.74
N LYS A 34 -0.39 -2.43 -13.27
CA LYS A 34 1.07 -2.48 -13.26
C LYS A 34 1.64 -1.28 -14.03
N SER A 35 2.65 -0.62 -13.47
CA SER A 35 3.35 0.53 -14.08
C SER A 35 2.56 1.84 -14.19
N ILE A 36 1.39 1.96 -13.53
CA ILE A 36 0.70 3.25 -13.39
C ILE A 36 1.51 4.16 -12.46
N LYS A 37 1.67 5.44 -12.82
CA LYS A 37 2.35 6.42 -11.97
C LYS A 37 1.62 6.57 -10.64
N ASN A 38 2.36 6.70 -9.54
CA ASN A 38 1.84 6.81 -8.17
C ASN A 38 0.66 7.79 -8.00
N GLY A 39 0.66 8.92 -8.72
CA GLY A 39 -0.44 9.90 -8.64
C GLY A 39 -1.71 9.49 -9.37
N ASP A 40 -1.58 8.84 -10.52
CA ASP A 40 -2.73 8.32 -11.25
C ASP A 40 -3.26 7.04 -10.59
N LEU A 41 -2.39 6.29 -9.91
CA LEU A 41 -2.76 5.12 -9.13
C LEU A 41 -3.71 5.49 -7.98
N LEU A 42 -3.42 6.54 -7.20
CA LEU A 42 -4.31 7.00 -6.13
C LEU A 42 -5.64 7.53 -6.66
N ARG A 43 -5.63 8.20 -7.82
CA ARG A 43 -6.86 8.67 -8.47
C ARG A 43 -7.77 7.55 -8.94
N LEU A 44 -7.19 6.45 -9.42
CA LEU A 44 -7.94 5.24 -9.78
C LEU A 44 -8.36 4.46 -8.54
N ALA A 45 -7.50 4.40 -7.52
CA ALA A 45 -7.80 3.65 -6.30
C ALA A 45 -9.03 4.24 -5.58
N GLN A 46 -9.14 5.57 -5.45
CA GLN A 46 -10.27 6.20 -4.75
C GLN A 46 -11.63 5.96 -5.41
N THR A 47 -11.70 5.56 -6.69
CA THR A 47 -12.99 5.30 -7.35
C THR A 47 -13.55 3.93 -6.99
N ASP A 48 -12.68 2.95 -6.74
CA ASP A 48 -13.06 1.54 -6.60
C ASP A 48 -12.71 0.92 -5.24
N PHE A 49 -11.88 1.59 -4.42
CA PHE A 49 -11.35 1.08 -3.17
C PHE A 49 -11.51 2.06 -2.01
N ASP A 50 -11.79 1.52 -0.82
CA ASP A 50 -11.87 2.29 0.42
C ASP A 50 -10.49 2.53 1.05
N VAL A 51 -9.56 1.58 0.85
CA VAL A 51 -8.25 1.56 1.52
C VAL A 51 -7.15 1.21 0.52
N PHE A 52 -6.06 1.98 0.52
CA PHE A 52 -4.82 1.67 -0.18
C PHE A 52 -3.70 1.38 0.82
N ILE A 53 -3.01 0.26 0.67
CA ILE A 53 -1.92 -0.18 1.54
C ILE A 53 -0.62 -0.25 0.73
N THR A 54 0.41 0.47 1.18
CA THR A 54 1.73 0.52 0.55
C THR A 54 2.86 0.53 1.58
N ALA A 55 4.06 0.10 1.17
CA ALA A 55 5.30 0.34 1.91
C ALA A 55 6.12 1.51 1.32
N ASP A 56 5.72 2.05 0.15
CA ASP A 56 6.40 3.16 -0.49
C ASP A 56 6.03 4.50 0.15
N ARG A 57 6.98 5.04 0.92
CA ARG A 57 6.84 6.36 1.54
C ARG A 57 6.85 7.50 0.51
N LYS A 58 7.54 7.34 -0.62
CA LYS A 58 7.67 8.40 -1.62
C LYS A 58 6.30 8.76 -2.20
N LEU A 59 5.41 7.77 -2.29
CA LEU A 59 4.05 7.93 -2.76
C LEU A 59 3.24 8.94 -1.93
N ILE A 60 3.44 8.98 -0.61
CA ILE A 60 2.78 9.95 0.30
C ILE A 60 3.57 11.23 0.47
N TYR A 61 4.90 11.19 0.42
CA TYR A 61 5.69 12.41 0.58
C TYR A 61 5.62 13.35 -0.63
N HIS A 62 5.40 12.83 -1.84
CA HIS A 62 5.35 13.64 -3.06
C HIS A 62 3.93 14.10 -3.43
N GLN A 63 2.90 13.62 -2.71
CA GLN A 63 1.50 13.91 -2.99
C GLN A 63 0.81 14.44 -1.74
N ASP A 64 -0.26 15.20 -1.92
CA ASP A 64 -1.09 15.63 -0.79
C ASP A 64 -2.17 14.56 -0.53
N PRO A 65 -2.03 13.75 0.54
CA PRO A 65 -2.98 12.68 0.83
C PRO A 65 -4.38 13.21 1.15
N GLY A 66 -4.53 14.48 1.56
CA GLY A 66 -5.83 15.09 1.83
C GLY A 66 -6.67 15.37 0.58
N LYS A 67 -6.13 15.13 -0.62
CA LYS A 67 -6.83 15.34 -1.89
C LYS A 67 -7.56 14.11 -2.41
N PHE A 68 -7.45 12.97 -1.73
CA PHE A 68 -8.03 11.71 -2.18
C PHE A 68 -9.07 11.20 -1.18
N ASP A 69 -10.20 10.73 -1.69
CA ASP A 69 -11.26 10.11 -0.88
C ASP A 69 -10.98 8.61 -0.68
N ILE A 70 -9.79 8.30 -0.16
CA ILE A 70 -9.32 6.94 0.13
C ILE A 70 -8.43 6.93 1.36
N ALA A 71 -8.59 5.93 2.23
CA ALA A 71 -7.70 5.77 3.37
C ALA A 71 -6.36 5.17 2.91
N ILE A 72 -5.25 5.86 3.19
CA ILE A 72 -3.91 5.37 2.82
C ILE A 72 -3.14 4.89 4.05
N ILE A 73 -2.77 3.62 4.07
CA ILE A 73 -1.97 2.99 5.13
C ILE A 73 -0.56 2.73 4.62
N VAL A 74 0.41 3.43 5.21
CA VAL A 74 1.83 3.21 4.93
C VAL A 74 2.42 2.28 5.97
N LEU A 75 2.76 1.07 5.56
CA LEU A 75 3.42 0.09 6.42
C LEU A 75 4.93 0.35 6.41
N ARG A 76 5.52 0.46 7.60
CA ARG A 76 6.97 0.56 7.76
C ARG A 76 7.50 -0.81 8.12
N GLU A 77 8.38 -1.35 7.29
CA GLU A 77 9.23 -2.44 7.73
C GLU A 77 10.11 -1.90 8.89
N ARG A 78 10.06 -2.59 10.04
CA ARG A 78 11.01 -2.34 11.11
C ARG A 78 12.30 -3.03 10.69
N SER A 79 13.29 -2.27 10.19
CA SER A 79 14.62 -2.85 10.02
C SER A 79 15.15 -3.27 11.39
N LEU A 80 15.19 -4.57 11.66
CA LEU A 80 16.03 -5.12 12.72
C LEU A 80 17.47 -5.18 12.20
N MET A 81 18.05 -4.02 11.95
CA MET A 81 19.50 -3.87 11.81
C MET A 81 19.94 -2.70 12.67
N GLN A 82 20.09 -2.96 13.97
CA GLN A 82 21.18 -2.34 14.71
C GLN A 82 22.39 -3.24 14.54
N LYS A 83 23.45 -2.63 14.01
CA LYS A 83 24.68 -3.22 13.50
C LYS A 83 25.30 -4.26 14.43
N SER A 84 25.74 -5.36 13.81
CA SER A 84 27.07 -5.91 14.10
C SER A 84 28.08 -4.81 13.79
N ASP A 85 28.52 -4.07 14.81
CA ASP A 85 29.77 -3.33 14.72
C ASP A 85 30.89 -4.29 15.13
N ARG A 86 31.80 -4.46 14.16
CA ARG A 86 33.05 -5.22 14.20
C ARG A 86 33.81 -5.09 15.52
N ALA A 87 34.42 -6.20 15.91
CA ALA A 87 35.49 -6.28 16.90
C ALA A 87 36.66 -5.31 16.61
N PRO A 88 37.44 -4.91 17.62
CA PRO A 88 38.70 -4.20 17.43
C PRO A 88 39.75 -5.05 16.70
#